data_AF-A0A2E4DDI7-F1
#
_entry.id   AF-A0A2E4DDI7-F1
#
_cell.length_a   1.000
_cell.length_b   1.000
_cell.length_c   1.000
_cell.angle_alpha   90.00
_cell.angle_beta   90.00
_cell.angle_gamma   90.00
#
_symmetry.space_group_name_H-M   'P 1'
#
loop_
_entity.id
_entity.type
_entity.pdbx_description
1 polymer ?
#
loop_
_entity_poly.entity_id
_entity_poly.type
_entity_poly.pdbx_seq_one_letter_code
_entity_poly.pdbx_strand_id
1 'polypeptide(L)' 'MRKATHRPRPKLIVRRCHKCEETIEAHKEQQKCHHCGKSFLPLNYFVKVHEHDPQKFQELYAEGHELNEDDLVKGLFVLW' A
#
# COMPACT_ATOMS: atom_id res chain seq x y z
N MET A 1 30.19 2.32 22.16
CA MET A 1 29.84 1.68 20.87
C MET A 1 28.60 2.36 20.31
N ARG A 2 28.69 3.10 19.19
CA ARG A 2 27.52 3.75 18.55
C ARG A 2 26.82 2.71 17.67
N LYS A 3 25.58 2.32 18.00
CA LYS A 3 24.75 1.46 17.13
C LYS A 3 24.50 2.21 15.83
N ALA A 4 24.90 1.63 14.69
CA ALA A 4 24.53 2.15 13.39
C ALA A 4 23.01 2.04 13.25
N THR A 5 22.34 3.18 13.14
CA THR A 5 20.91 3.25 12.85
C THR A 5 20.72 2.91 11.38
N HIS A 6 20.26 1.69 11.10
CA HIS A 6 19.93 1.27 9.74
C HIS A 6 18.72 2.07 9.27
N ARG A 7 18.94 3.17 8.52
CA ARG A 7 17.85 3.94 7.92
C ARG A 7 17.26 3.12 6.78
N PRO A 8 16.02 2.60 6.89
CA PRO A 8 15.42 1.83 5.81
C PRO A 8 15.31 2.73 4.57
N ARG A 9 15.71 2.20 3.41
CA ARG A 9 15.48 2.90 2.14
C ARG A 9 13.97 2.98 1.92
N PRO A 10 13.43 4.13 1.51
CA PRO A 10 12.01 4.25 1.26
C PRO A 10 11.61 3.29 0.14
N LYS A 11 10.68 2.37 0.43
CA LYS A 11 10.12 1.48 -0.59
C LYS A 11 9.15 2.28 -1.45
N LEU A 12 9.09 1.93 -2.74
CA LEU A 12 8.12 2.50 -3.67
C LEU A 12 6.90 1.56 -3.71
N ILE A 13 5.72 2.12 -3.50
CA ILE A 13 4.44 1.43 -3.64
C ILE A 13 3.92 1.74 -5.03
N VAL A 14 3.67 0.69 -5.82
CA VAL A 14 3.06 0.80 -7.15
C VAL A 14 1.66 0.21 -7.10
N ARG A 15 0.63 0.99 -7.45
CA ARG A 15 -0.77 0.54 -7.51
C ARG A 15 -1.37 0.84 -8.87
N ARG A 16 -2.15 -0.09 -9.41
CA ARG A 16 -2.98 0.15 -10.60
C ARG A 16 -4.44 0.37 -10.20
N CYS A 17 -5.07 1.41 -10.74
CA CYS A 17 -6.49 1.67 -10.52
C CYS A 17 -7.36 0.63 -11.25
N HIS A 18 -8.25 -0.06 -10.55
CA HIS A 18 -9.17 -1.01 -11.18
C HIS A 18 -10.27 -0.36 -12.03
N LYS A 19 -10.46 0.97 -11.93
CA LYS A 19 -11.51 1.70 -12.65
C LYS A 19 -10.98 2.36 -13.93
N CYS A 20 -9.84 3.05 -13.85
CA CYS A 20 -9.28 3.80 -14.97
C CYS A 20 -7.89 3.34 -15.40
N GLU A 21 -7.40 2.24 -14.82
CA GLU A 21 -6.13 1.58 -15.15
C GLU A 21 -4.85 2.39 -14.94
N GLU A 22 -4.97 3.62 -14.44
CA GLU A 22 -3.84 4.48 -14.08
C GLU A 22 -2.90 3.78 -13.09
N THR A 23 -1.60 3.86 -13.37
CA THR A 23 -0.54 3.35 -12.48
C THR A 23 0.00 4.48 -11.63
N ILE A 24 0.01 4.26 -10.32
CA ILE A 24 0.34 5.26 -9.32
C ILE A 24 1.55 4.78 -8.54
N GLU A 25 2.59 5.59 -8.51
CA GLU A 25 3.83 5.34 -7.78
C GLU A 25 3.93 6.32 -6.62
N ALA A 26 4.05 5.80 -5.38
CA ALA A 26 4.15 6.63 -4.19
C ALA A 26 4.93 5.95 -3.08
N HIS A 27 5.53 6.71 -2.17
CA HIS A 27 6.18 6.18 -0.96
C HIS A 27 5.20 5.90 0.19
N LYS A 28 3.94 6.35 0.03
CA LYS A 28 2.84 6.17 0.96
C LYS A 28 1.63 5.59 0.22
N GLU A 29 0.89 4.71 0.87
CA GLU A 29 -0.30 4.10 0.29
C GLU A 29 -1.35 5.18 -0.04
N GLN A 30 -1.75 5.23 -1.32
CA GLN A 30 -2.77 6.17 -1.78
C GLN A 30 -4.16 5.64 -1.46
N GLN A 31 -5.00 6.49 -0.86
CA GLN A 31 -6.39 6.15 -0.51
C GLN A 31 -7.33 6.23 -1.71
N LYS A 32 -7.02 7.09 -2.68
CA LYS A 32 -7.83 7.31 -3.89
C LYS A 32 -6.92 7.45 -5.09
N CYS A 33 -7.44 7.07 -6.25
CA CYS A 33 -6.79 7.34 -7.53
C CYS A 33 -6.80 8.85 -7.81
N HIS A 34 -5.63 9.45 -8.07
CA HIS A 34 -5.55 10.88 -8.42
C HIS A 34 -6.21 11.22 -9.75
N HIS A 35 -6.37 10.23 -10.64
CA HIS A 35 -6.95 10.43 -11.97
C HIS A 35 -8.49 10.37 -11.94
N CYS A 36 -9.08 9.33 -11.34
CA CYS A 36 -10.55 9.14 -11.36
C CYS A 36 -11.26 9.29 -10.01
N GLY A 37 -10.52 9.59 -8.93
CA GLY A 37 -11.07 9.78 -7.58
C GLY A 37 -11.60 8.52 -6.88
N LYS A 38 -11.53 7.35 -7.53
CA LYS A 38 -12.00 6.07 -6.96
C LYS A 38 -11.14 5.68 -5.76
N SER A 39 -11.80 5.29 -4.67
CA SER A 39 -11.12 4.78 -3.47
C SER A 39 -10.45 3.42 -3.72
N PHE A 40 -9.29 3.24 -3.11
CA PHE A 40 -8.59 1.97 -3.01
C PHE A 40 -9.01 1.22 -1.74
N LEU A 41 -8.90 -0.11 -1.79
CA LEU A 41 -8.95 -0.92 -0.57
C LEU A 41 -7.57 -0.85 0.12
N PRO A 42 -7.51 -0.64 1.45
CA PRO A 42 -6.24 -0.67 2.18
C PRO A 42 -5.52 -2.01 2.02
N LEU A 43 -4.19 -2.00 1.98
CA LEU A 43 -3.39 -3.24 1.89
C LEU A 43 -3.66 -4.18 3.08
N ASN A 44 -3.84 -3.63 4.29
CA ASN A 44 -4.15 -4.42 5.49
C ASN A 44 -5.65 -4.66 5.70
N TYR A 45 -6.49 -4.43 4.69
CA TYR A 45 -7.94 -4.55 4.83
C TYR A 45 -8.34 -5.94 5.35
N PHE A 46 -7.80 -7.03 4.78
CA PHE A 46 -8.18 -8.39 5.16
C PHE A 46 -7.67 -8.81 6.55
N VAL A 47 -6.56 -8.24 7.02
CA VAL A 47 -6.00 -8.54 8.36
C VAL A 47 -6.88 -7.94 9.46
N LYS A 48 -7.54 -6.82 9.18
CA LYS A 48 -8.25 -6.00 10.18
C LYS A 48 -9.75 -5.83 9.90
N VAL A 49 -10.32 -6.48 8.88
CA VAL A 49 -11.76 -6.43 8.56
C VAL A 49 -12.65 -6.99 9.69
N HIS A 50 -12.07 -7.77 10.61
CA HIS A 50 -12.74 -8.26 11.81
C HIS A 50 -12.82 -7.21 12.94
N GLU A 51 -12.07 -6.12 12.86
CA GLU A 51 -12.24 -4.96 13.74
C GLU A 51 -13.35 -4.07 13.17
N HIS A 52 -14.58 -4.26 13.66
CA HIS A 52 -15.78 -3.51 13.26
C HIS A 52 -15.82 -2.07 13.81
N ASP A 53 -14.69 -1.36 13.83
CA ASP A 53 -14.62 0.05 14.26
C ASP A 53 -14.38 0.97 13.04
N PRO A 54 -15.41 1.68 12.55
CA PRO A 54 -15.28 2.60 11.43
C PRO A 54 -14.28 3.74 11.68
N GLN A 55 -14.01 4.08 12.95
CA GLN A 55 -13.11 5.18 13.32
C GLN A 55 -11.64 4.82 13.07
N LYS A 56 -11.30 3.53 12.96
CA LYS A 56 -9.94 3.02 12.74
C LYS A 56 -9.62 2.68 11.29
N PHE A 57 -10.53 2.97 10.36
CA PHE A 57 -10.34 2.64 8.94
C PHE A 57 -9.07 3.28 8.34
N GLN A 58 -8.66 4.45 8.83
CA GLN A 58 -7.44 5.13 8.40
C GLN A 58 -6.16 4.43 8.87
N GLU A 59 -6.23 3.63 9.94
CA GLU A 59 -5.11 2.85 10.49
C GLU A 59 -4.88 1.52 9.72
N LEU A 60 -5.66 1.30 8.67
CA LEU A 60 -5.52 0.16 7.77
C LEU A 60 -4.51 0.40 6.65
N TYR A 61 -4.10 1.66 6.43
CA TYR A 61 -3.13 2.01 5.39
C TYR A 61 -1.71 1.85 5.93
N ALA A 62 -0.84 1.24 5.12
CA ALA A 62 0.56 1.03 5.48
C ALA A 62 1.46 2.12 4.89
N GLU A 63 2.48 2.52 5.64
CA GLU A 63 3.61 3.27 5.11
C GLU A 63 4.57 2.33 4.39
N GLY A 64 5.29 2.80 3.36
CA GLY A 64 6.11 1.92 2.52
C GLY A 64 7.22 1.15 3.26
N HIS A 65 7.68 1.67 4.40
CA HIS A 65 8.69 1.00 5.24
C HIS A 65 8.11 -0.13 6.12
N GLU A 66 6.79 -0.21 6.27
CA GLU A 66 6.08 -1.23 7.05
C GLU A 66 5.76 -2.48 6.23
N LEU A 67 5.87 -2.40 4.89
CA LEU A 67 5.63 -3.51 3.97
C LEU A 67 6.76 -4.53 4.02
N ASN A 68 6.43 -5.82 4.15
CA ASN A 68 7.35 -6.96 4.13
C ASN A 68 7.36 -7.66 2.77
N GLU A 69 8.28 -8.62 2.57
CA GLU A 69 8.36 -9.37 1.31
C GLU A 69 7.12 -10.24 1.04
N ASP A 70 6.37 -10.60 2.07
CA ASP A 70 5.12 -11.35 1.96
C ASP A 70 3.95 -10.47 1.47
N ASP A 71 4.07 -9.14 1.60
CA ASP A 71 3.10 -8.17 1.07
C ASP A 71 3.33 -7.88 -0.42
N LEU A 72 4.45 -8.34 -0.99
CA LEU A 72 4.65 -8.29 -2.44
C LEU A 72 3.70 -9.27 -3.12
N VAL A 73 2.83 -8.74 -3.97
CA VAL A 73 2.13 -9.54 -4.97
C VAL A 73 3.17 -10.10 -5.96
N LYS A 74 3.61 -11.35 -5.76
CA LYS A 74 4.54 -12.10 -6.64
C LYS A 74 3.88 -12.55 -7.95
N GLY A 75 3.17 -11.65 -8.61
CA GLY A 75 2.30 -12.00 -9.73
C GLY A 75 1.72 -10.78 -10.43
N LEU A 76 2.57 -9.92 -10.98
CA LEU A 76 2.20 -9.13 -12.16
C LEU A 76 2.79 -9.86 -13.38
N PHE A 77 2.16 -10.97 -13.76
CA PHE A 77 2.39 -11.53 -15.08
C PHE A 77 1.77 -10.58 -16.09
N VAL A 78 2.61 -9.75 -16.70
CA VAL A 78 2.25 -9.09 -17.96
C VAL A 78 2.43 -10.16 -19.03
N LEU A 79 1.34 -10.79 -19.45
CA LEU A 79 1.35 -11.52 -20.72
C LEU A 79 1.57 -10.46 -21.82
N TRP A 80 2.73 -10.51 -22.46
CA TRP A 80 2.98 -9.82 -23.73
C TRP A 80 2.44 -10.69 -24.87
#